data_AF-A0A016SN50-F1
#
_entry.id   AF-A0A016SN50-F1
#
_cell.length_a   1.000
_cell.length_b   1.000
_cell.length_c   1.000
_cell.angle_alpha   90.00
_cell.angle_beta   90.00
_cell.angle_gamma   90.00
#
_symmetry.space_group_name_H-M   'P 1'
#
loop_
_entity.id
_entity.type
_entity.pdbx_description
1 polymer ?
#
loop_
_entity_poly.entity_id
_entity_poly.type
_entity_poly.pdbx_seq_one_letter_code
_entity_poly.pdbx_strand_id
1 'polypeptide(L)'
;MSVEATFELRVLAAFLILVPVVIGLVMQALLALSLYKGWKTFGQNSFYLITMQLMWCDVCALLLDLYVAFPLTLTGVQVPTLPLKLQSSMAAARFL
;
A
#
# COMPACT_ATOMS: atom_id res chain seq x y z
N MET A 1 -29.01 4.55 11.70
CA MET A 1 -28.73 5.85 11.07
C MET A 1 -27.52 5.66 10.18
N SER A 2 -27.67 5.75 8.86
CA SER A 2 -26.54 5.77 7.91
C SER A 2 -25.86 7.13 8.04
N VAL A 3 -24.90 7.23 8.96
CA VAL A 3 -24.08 8.42 9.13
C VAL A 3 -23.12 8.46 7.95
N GLU A 4 -23.50 9.21 6.93
CA GLU A 4 -22.65 9.46 5.78
C GLU A 4 -21.46 10.30 6.25
N ALA A 5 -20.23 9.82 6.03
CA ALA A 5 -19.03 10.54 6.46
C ALA A 5 -19.00 11.94 5.81
N THR A 6 -18.87 12.98 6.63
CA THR A 6 -18.74 14.37 6.16
C THR A 6 -17.56 14.50 5.21
N PHE A 7 -17.67 15.40 4.23
CA PHE A 7 -16.67 15.60 3.18
C PHE A 7 -15.25 15.78 3.75
N GLU A 8 -15.11 16.56 4.82
CA GLU A 8 -13.84 16.78 5.53
C GLU A 8 -13.18 15.48 6.04
N LEU A 9 -13.98 14.56 6.59
CA LEU A 9 -13.46 13.28 7.09
C LEU A 9 -13.00 12.37 5.95
N ARG A 10 -13.69 12.41 4.79
CA ARG A 10 -13.28 11.66 3.60
C ARG A 10 -11.96 12.16 3.04
N VAL A 11 -11.79 13.49 2.99
CA VAL A 11 -10.54 14.13 2.55
C VAL A 11 -9.40 13.79 3.52
N LEU A 12 -9.61 13.93 4.82
CA LEU A 12 -8.62 13.57 5.85
C LEU A 12 -8.20 12.08 5.74
N ALA A 13 -9.18 11.18 5.59
CA ALA A 13 -8.91 9.76 5.43
C ALA A 13 -8.15 9.46 4.13
N ALA A 14 -8.50 10.11 3.02
CA ALA A 14 -7.77 9.98 1.76
C ALA A 14 -6.31 10.45 1.89
N PHE A 15 -6.05 11.54 2.61
CA PHE A 15 -4.68 11.97 2.93
C PHE A 15 -3.92 10.97 3.79
N LEU A 16 -4.56 10.38 4.80
CA LEU A 16 -3.97 9.32 5.64
C LEU A 16 -3.69 8.02 4.87
N ILE A 17 -4.29 7.82 3.70
CA ILE A 17 -3.94 6.73 2.78
C ILE A 17 -2.81 7.17 1.86
N LEU A 18 -2.91 8.35 1.25
CA LEU A 18 -1.98 8.85 0.24
C LEU A 18 -0.56 9.06 0.79
N VAL A 19 -0.42 9.70 1.96
CA VAL A 19 0.89 10.02 2.56
C VAL A 19 1.75 8.78 2.81
N PRO A 20 1.28 7.74 3.54
CA PRO A 20 2.09 6.54 3.75
C PRO A 20 2.34 5.75 2.47
N VAL A 21 1.43 5.80 1.49
CA VAL A 21 1.63 5.15 0.18
C VAL A 21 2.80 5.79 -0.56
N VAL A 22 2.86 7.12 -0.60
CA VAL A 22 3.96 7.85 -1.23
C VAL A 22 5.28 7.56 -0.52
N ILE A 23 5.30 7.59 0.82
CA ILE A 23 6.50 7.28 1.61
C ILE A 23 6.95 5.83 1.36
N GLY A 24 6.01 4.88 1.35
CA GLY A 24 6.29 3.46 1.08
C GLY A 24 6.87 3.23 -0.31
N LEU A 25 6.34 3.92 -1.34
CA LEU A 25 6.89 3.86 -2.70
C LEU A 25 8.31 4.41 -2.78
N VAL A 26 8.61 5.51 -2.08
CA VAL A 26 9.97 6.06 -2.01
C VAL A 26 10.92 5.07 -1.33
N MET A 27 10.50 4.47 -0.21
CA MET A 27 11.31 3.46 0.49
C MET A 27 11.57 2.25 -0.40
N GLN A 28 10.57 1.76 -1.14
CA GLN A 28 10.78 0.65 -2.05
C GLN A 28 11.66 1.01 -3.25
N ALA A 29 11.59 2.24 -3.75
CA ALA A 29 12.53 2.71 -4.78
C ALA A 29 13.98 2.73 -4.26
N LEU A 30 14.22 3.18 -3.02
CA LEU A 30 15.55 3.17 -2.40
C LEU A 30 16.06 1.75 -2.18
N LEU A 31 15.19 0.86 -1.71
CA LEU A 31 15.50 -0.56 -1.55
C LEU A 31 15.84 -1.21 -2.90
N ALA A 32 15.07 -0.94 -3.96
CA ALA A 32 15.35 -1.43 -5.31
C ALA A 32 16.70 -0.92 -5.85
N LEU A 33 17.02 0.37 -5.64
CA LEU A 33 18.32 0.95 -5.99
C LEU A 33 19.47 0.30 -5.21
N SER A 34 19.28 0.03 -3.92
CA SER A 34 20.29 -0.64 -3.09
C SER A 34 20.57 -2.06 -3.57
N LEU A 35 19.52 -2.80 -3.96
CA LEU A 35 19.61 -4.16 -4.50
C LEU A 35 20.22 -4.18 -5.89
N TYR A 36 19.92 -3.20 -6.73
CA TYR A 36 20.56 -3.06 -8.04
C TYR A 36 22.07 -2.85 -7.91
N LYS A 37 22.49 -2.00 -6.97
CA LYS A 37 23.91 -1.72 -6.71
C LYS A 37 24.63 -2.93 -6.06
N GLY A 38 23.94 -3.69 -5.23
CA GLY A 38 24.44 -4.89 -4.54
C GLY A 38 24.25 -6.22 -5.27
N TRP A 39 23.68 -6.22 -6.48
CA TRP A 39 23.22 -7.42 -7.19
C TRP A 39 24.28 -8.52 -7.31
N LYS A 40 25.53 -8.16 -7.63
CA LYS A 40 26.61 -9.15 -7.82
C LYS A 40 27.01 -9.90 -6.55
N THR A 41 26.86 -9.27 -5.37
CA THR A 41 27.25 -9.87 -4.09
C THR A 41 26.08 -10.58 -3.42
N PHE A 42 24.87 -10.05 -3.57
CA PHE A 42 23.67 -10.60 -2.93
C PHE A 42 22.97 -11.69 -3.75
N GLY A 43 23.12 -11.72 -5.07
CA GLY A 43 22.40 -12.66 -5.95
C GLY A 43 22.73 -14.15 -5.75
N GLN A 44 23.82 -14.49 -5.06
CA GLN A 44 24.14 -15.88 -4.70
C GLN A 44 23.44 -16.36 -3.42
N ASN A 45 22.80 -15.47 -2.68
CA ASN A 45 22.20 -15.79 -1.39
C ASN A 45 20.68 -15.89 -1.51
N SER A 46 20.07 -16.93 -0.92
CA SER A 46 18.62 -17.13 -0.91
C SER A 46 17.85 -15.94 -0.35
N PHE A 47 18.51 -15.12 0.48
CA PHE A 47 17.99 -13.85 0.99
C PHE A 47 17.53 -12.91 -0.14
N TYR A 48 18.28 -12.83 -1.25
CA TYR A 48 17.97 -11.95 -2.36
C TYR A 48 16.62 -12.27 -3.03
N LEU A 49 16.32 -13.55 -3.23
CA LEU A 49 15.05 -13.99 -3.82
C LEU A 49 13.85 -13.65 -2.91
N ILE A 50 14.00 -13.84 -1.60
CA ILE A 50 12.97 -13.50 -0.61
C ILE A 50 12.74 -11.99 -0.58
N THR A 51 13.81 -11.19 -0.56
CA THR A 51 13.70 -9.72 -0.57
C THR A 51 13.02 -9.22 -1.83
N MET A 52 13.31 -9.79 -3.01
CA MET A 52 12.64 -9.41 -4.26
C MET A 52 11.15 -9.77 -4.26
N GLN A 53 10.76 -10.92 -3.69
CA GLN A 53 9.35 -11.30 -3.58
C GLN A 53 8.58 -10.38 -2.62
N LEU A 54 9.16 -10.06 -1.45
CA LEU A 54 8.56 -9.12 -0.50
C LEU A 54 8.43 -7.72 -1.11
N MET A 55 9.45 -7.25 -1.83
CA MET A 55 9.42 -5.96 -2.51
C MET A 55 8.32 -5.90 -3.58
N TRP A 56 8.17 -6.95 -4.39
CA TRP A 56 7.11 -7.02 -5.38
C TRP A 56 5.72 -7.02 -4.74
N CYS A 57 5.55 -7.79 -3.66
CA CYS A 57 4.32 -7.84 -2.88
C CYS A 57 3.95 -6.45 -2.31
N ASP A 58 4.91 -5.75 -1.72
CA ASP A 58 4.73 -4.40 -1.17
C ASP A 58 4.36 -3.38 -2.24
N VAL A 59 5.05 -3.39 -3.39
CA VAL A 59 4.72 -2.49 -4.50
C VAL A 59 3.31 -2.74 -5.01
N CYS A 60 2.91 -4.00 -5.16
CA CYS A 60 1.53 -4.35 -5.52
C CYS A 60 0.51 -3.85 -4.49
N ALA A 61 0.80 -3.99 -3.19
CA ALA A 61 -0.07 -3.52 -2.12
C ALA A 61 -0.20 -1.98 -2.13
N LEU A 62 0.92 -1.26 -2.26
CA LEU A 62 0.94 0.20 -2.34
C LEU A 62 0.18 0.74 -3.55
N LEU A 63 0.28 0.07 -4.70
CA LEU A 63 -0.49 0.41 -5.90
C LEU A 63 -1.98 0.16 -5.71
N LEU A 64 -2.37 -0.95 -5.07
CA LEU A 64 -3.77 -1.20 -4.74
C LEU A 64 -4.33 -0.14 -3.78
N ASP A 65 -3.56 0.27 -2.77
CA ASP A 65 -3.96 1.37 -1.88
C ASP A 65 -4.15 2.69 -2.66
N LEU A 66 -3.26 2.98 -3.62
CA LEU A 66 -3.34 4.19 -4.44
C LEU A 66 -4.51 4.18 -5.45
N TYR A 67 -4.76 3.05 -6.10
CA TYR A 67 -5.76 2.94 -7.18
C TYR A 67 -7.14 2.51 -6.70
N VAL A 68 -7.24 1.86 -5.55
CA VAL A 68 -8.51 1.32 -5.02
C VAL A 68 -8.90 2.07 -3.75
N ALA A 69 -8.07 2.03 -2.71
CA ALA A 69 -8.44 2.59 -1.41
C ALA A 69 -8.59 4.13 -1.45
N PHE A 70 -7.68 4.84 -2.13
CA PHE A 70 -7.74 6.30 -2.26
C PHE A 70 -9.02 6.80 -2.97
N PRO A 71 -9.37 6.36 -4.20
CA PRO A 71 -10.58 6.84 -4.87
C PRO A 71 -11.87 6.38 -4.18
N LEU A 72 -11.89 5.19 -3.57
CA LEU A 72 -13.04 4.75 -2.76
C LEU A 72 -13.28 5.65 -1.56
N THR A 73 -12.20 6.05 -0.87
CA THR A 73 -12.28 6.94 0.29
C THR A 73 -12.70 8.35 -0.12
N LEU A 74 -12.26 8.80 -1.29
CA LEU A 74 -12.55 10.13 -1.81
C LEU A 74 -13.98 10.26 -2.38
N THR A 75 -14.44 9.26 -3.14
CA THR A 75 -15.79 9.24 -3.72
C THR A 75 -16.85 8.82 -2.70
N GLY A 76 -16.49 8.04 -1.68
CA GLY A 76 -17.40 7.54 -0.64
C GLY A 76 -18.50 6.61 -1.15
N VAL A 77 -18.42 6.17 -2.41
CA VAL A 77 -19.32 5.16 -2.97
C VAL A 77 -18.74 3.80 -2.65
N GLN A 78 -19.28 3.15 -1.63
CA GLN A 78 -18.96 1.75 -1.34
C GLN A 78 -19.50 0.90 -2.49
N VAL A 79 -18.63 0.37 -3.34
CA VAL A 79 -19.03 -0.67 -4.29
C VAL A 79 -19.34 -1.91 -3.44
N PRO A 80 -20.59 -2.42 -3.40
CA PRO A 80 -21.01 -3.47 -2.46
C PRO A 80 -20.31 -4.83 -2.67
N THR A 81 -19.40 -4.92 -3.64
CA THR A 81 -18.68 -6.13 -4.04
C THR A 81 -17.24 -6.21 -3.51
N LEU A 82 -16.72 -5.19 -2.81
CA LEU A 82 -15.40 -5.29 -2.17
C LEU A 82 -15.56 -5.90 -0.77
N PRO A 83 -15.08 -7.14 -0.52
CA PRO A 83 -15.31 -7.79 0.76
C PRO A 83 -14.61 -6.98 1.86
N LEU A 84 -15.37 -6.61 2.90
CA LEU A 84 -14.94 -5.90 4.11
C LEU A 84 -13.66 -6.49 4.76
N LYS A 85 -13.37 -7.77 4.47
CA LYS A 85 -12.13 -8.47 4.83
C LYS A 85 -10.87 -7.90 4.18
N LEU A 86 -10.94 -7.37 2.95
CA LEU A 86 -9.79 -6.81 2.25
C LEU A 86 -9.36 -5.48 2.88
N GLN A 87 -10.32 -4.66 3.29
CA GLN A 87 -10.06 -3.38 3.94
C GLN A 87 -9.56 -3.55 5.38
N SER A 88 -10.08 -4.53 6.13
CA SER A 88 -9.53 -4.86 7.46
C SER A 88 -8.16 -5.55 7.35
N SER A 89 -7.88 -6.30 6.29
CA SER A 89 -6.57 -6.92 6.08
C SER A 89 -5.51 -5.90 5.67
N MET A 90 -5.85 -4.89 4.86
CA MET A 90 -4.96 -3.78 4.54
C MET A 90 -4.71 -2.88 5.76
N ALA A 91 -5.73 -2.64 6.59
CA ALA A 91 -5.54 -1.93 7.86
C ALA A 91 -4.70 -2.74 8.87
N ALA A 92 -4.92 -4.05 8.97
CA ALA A 92 -4.14 -4.92 9.87
C ALA A 92 -2.68 -5.07 9.42
N ALA A 93 -2.41 -5.10 8.11
CA ALA A 93 -1.05 -5.10 7.56
C ALA A 93 -0.31 -3.78 7.77
N ARG A 94 -1.01 -2.68 8.09
CA ARG A 94 -0.40 -1.39 8.46
C ARG A 94 0.04 -1.30 9.94
N PHE A 95 -0.32 -2.28 10.78
CA PHE A 95 -0.02 -2.30 12.23
C PHE A 95 0.94 -3.44 12.67
N LEU A 96 1.42 -4.25 11.74
CA LEU A 96 2.50 -5.23 11.93
C LEU A 96 3.76 -4.74 11.22
#